data_AF-A0A9Q3IL47-F1
#
_entry.id   AF-A0A9Q3IL47-F1
#
_cell.length_a   1.000
_cell.length_b   1.000
_cell.length_c   1.000
_cell.angle_alpha   90.00
_cell.angle_beta   90.00
_cell.angle_gamma   90.00
#
_symmetry.space_group_name_H-M   'P 1'
#
loop_
_entity.id
_entity.type
_entity.pdbx_description
1 polymer ?
#
loop_
_entity_poly.entity_id
_entity_poly.type
_entity_poly.pdbx_seq_one_letter_code
_entity_poly.pdbx_strand_id
1 'polypeptide(L)'
;MFLPFHKDDTAMGTAIMIWNKFIGHTGLFQNIISDRDPKFTSALWKNLRNLFGKKLSFSTAYHPQADGLAERIIQTLEDMIRRFCAYGL
;
A
#
# COMPACT_ATOMS: atom_id res chain seq x y z
N MET A 1 -0.73 -9.89 -0.42
CA MET A 1 -0.18 -9.45 -1.72
C MET A 1 0.79 -8.32 -1.45
N PHE A 2 1.98 -8.35 -2.05
CA PHE A 2 2.97 -7.27 -1.94
C PHE A 2 3.12 -6.60 -3.30
N LEU A 3 3.21 -5.27 -3.30
CA LEU A 3 3.52 -4.47 -4.49
C LEU A 3 4.82 -3.72 -4.22
N PRO A 4 5.88 -3.93 -5.02
CA PRO A 4 7.09 -3.14 -4.91
C PRO A 4 6.81 -1.71 -5.39
N PHE A 5 7.33 -0.73 -4.66
CA PHE A 5 7.31 0.68 -5.04
C PHE A 5 8.73 1.26 -4.92
N HIS A 6 9.04 2.21 -5.78
CA HIS A 6 10.25 3.01 -5.68
C HIS A 6 9.98 4.29 -4.87
N LYS A 7 11.02 4.79 -4.19
CA LYS A 7 10.92 6.04 -3.42
C LYS A 7 10.56 7.24 -4.30
N ASP A 8 10.94 7.21 -5.58
CA ASP A 8 10.68 8.27 -6.54
C ASP A 8 9.34 8.12 -7.28
N ASP A 9 8.56 7.07 -6.98
CA ASP A 9 7.25 6.88 -7.61
C ASP A 9 6.33 8.05 -7.31
N THR A 10 5.71 8.59 -8.36
CA THR A 10 4.72 9.65 -8.20
C THR A 10 3.45 9.12 -7.58
N ALA A 11 2.71 9.99 -6.86
CA ALA A 11 1.41 9.65 -6.27
C ALA A 11 0.44 9.02 -7.30
N MET A 12 0.48 9.50 -8.55
CA MET A 12 -0.33 8.98 -9.65
C MET A 12 0.13 7.60 -10.13
N GLY A 13 1.44 7.39 -10.28
CA GLY A 13 1.99 6.08 -10.61
C GLY A 13 1.63 5.03 -9.56
N THR A 14 1.79 5.37 -8.28
CA THR A 14 1.40 4.53 -7.15
C THR A 14 -0.10 4.18 -7.20
N ALA A 15 -0.97 5.17 -7.44
CA ALA A 15 -2.41 4.95 -7.50
C ALA A 15 -2.83 4.05 -8.66
N ILE A 16 -2.26 4.26 -9.86
CA ILE A 16 -2.53 3.41 -11.04
C ILE A 16 -2.09 1.98 -10.77
N MET A 17 -0.92 1.80 -10.15
CA MET A 17 -0.41 0.46 -9.86
C MET A 17 -1.29 -0.29 -8.85
N ILE A 18 -1.72 0.39 -7.78
CA ILE A 18 -2.67 -0.18 -6.80
C ILE A 18 -4.00 -0.51 -7.48
N TRP A 19 -4.50 0.39 -8.33
CA TRP A 19 -5.75 0.18 -9.06
C TRP A 19 -5.69 -1.07 -9.92
N ASN A 20 -4.69 -1.17 -10.80
CA ASN A 20 -4.59 -2.26 -11.76
C ASN A 20 -4.24 -3.60 -11.11
N LYS A 21 -3.34 -3.61 -10.14
CA LYS A 21 -2.83 -4.86 -9.57
C LYS A 21 -3.66 -5.36 -8.41
N PHE A 22 -4.20 -4.46 -7.60
CA PHE A 22 -4.84 -4.83 -6.34
C PHE A 22 -6.36 -4.94 -6.51
N ILE A 23 -7.04 -3.90 -7.03
CA ILE A 23 -8.50 -3.94 -7.20
C ILE A 23 -8.92 -5.01 -8.21
N GLY A 24 -8.13 -5.22 -9.26
CA GLY A 24 -8.38 -6.32 -10.20
C GLY A 24 -8.31 -7.71 -9.57
N HIS A 25 -7.57 -7.87 -8.47
CA HIS A 25 -7.35 -9.16 -7.82
C HIS A 25 -8.24 -9.38 -6.58
N THR A 26 -8.46 -8.35 -5.77
CA THR A 26 -9.19 -8.44 -4.49
C THR A 26 -10.56 -7.76 -4.51
N GLY A 27 -10.89 -7.05 -5.59
CA GLY A 27 -12.04 -6.15 -5.62
C GLY A 27 -11.79 -4.83 -4.90
N LEU A 28 -12.86 -4.03 -4.75
CA LEU A 28 -12.81 -2.72 -4.10
C LEU A 28 -12.52 -2.84 -2.59
N PHE A 29 -11.51 -2.11 -2.13
CA PHE A 29 -11.21 -1.98 -0.72
C PHE A 29 -12.33 -1.24 0.01
N GLN A 30 -12.60 -1.66 1.25
CA GLN A 30 -13.48 -0.93 2.17
C GLN A 30 -12.72 0.14 2.98
N ASN A 31 -11.44 -0.10 3.24
CA ASN A 31 -10.60 0.80 4.02
C ASN A 31 -9.14 0.61 3.60
N ILE A 32 -8.42 1.71 3.42
CA ILE A 32 -6.98 1.72 3.20
C ILE A 32 -6.35 2.37 4.44
N ILE A 33 -5.50 1.62 5.12
CA ILE A 33 -4.67 2.14 6.20
C ILE A 33 -3.33 2.47 5.57
N SER A 34 -2.94 3.73 5.66
CA SER A 34 -1.70 4.24 5.09
C SER A 34 -1.08 5.24 6.04
N ASP A 35 0.25 5.32 5.99
CA ASP A 35 0.99 6.40 6.61
C ASP A 35 0.67 7.74 5.95
N ARG A 36 1.12 8.83 6.58
CA ARG A 36 0.95 10.20 6.08
C ARG A 36 1.87 10.56 4.91
N ASP A 37 2.28 9.58 4.11
CA ASP A 37 3.10 9.82 2.93
C ASP A 37 2.33 10.75 1.95
N PRO A 38 2.95 11.81 1.43
CA PRO A 38 2.39 12.69 0.40
C PRO A 38 1.77 11.95 -0.78
N LYS A 39 2.30 10.77 -1.12
CA LYS A 39 1.78 9.92 -2.19
C LYS A 39 0.33 9.50 -1.93
N PHE A 40 -0.03 9.21 -0.68
CA PHE A 40 -1.34 8.75 -0.25
C PHE A 40 -2.26 9.86 0.29
N THR A 41 -1.70 11.04 0.57
CA THR A 41 -2.45 12.22 1.03
C THR A 41 -2.75 13.24 -0.09
N SER A 42 -2.30 12.95 -1.31
CA SER A 42 -2.47 13.82 -2.48
C SER A 42 -3.94 14.05 -2.87
N ALA A 43 -4.19 15.13 -3.63
CA ALA A 43 -5.52 15.47 -4.15
C ALA A 43 -6.13 14.34 -5.01
N LEU A 44 -5.29 13.53 -5.63
CA LEU A 44 -5.70 12.36 -6.41
C LEU A 44 -6.49 11.39 -5.53
N TRP A 45 -5.99 11.03 -4.35
CA TRP A 45 -6.68 10.08 -3.46
C TRP A 45 -7.96 10.64 -2.86
N LYS A 46 -8.01 11.96 -2.63
CA LYS A 46 -9.26 12.65 -2.25
C LYS A 46 -10.33 12.53 -3.34
N ASN A 47 -9.95 12.77 -4.59
CA ASN A 47 -10.85 12.62 -5.73
C ASN A 47 -11.28 11.17 -5.94
N LEU A 48 -10.32 10.24 -5.79
CA LEU A 48 -10.58 8.81 -5.90
C LEU A 48 -11.60 8.35 -4.84
N ARG A 49 -11.43 8.80 -3.59
CA ARG A 49 -12.41 8.57 -2.52
C ARG A 49 -13.79 9.13 -2.86
N ASN A 50 -13.87 10.34 -3.42
CA ASN A 50 -15.16 10.92 -3.83
C ASN A 50 -15.84 10.07 -4.92
N LEU A 51 -15.06 9.51 -5.85
CA LEU A 51 -15.57 8.65 -6.93
C LEU A 51 -16.13 7.32 -6.41
N PHE A 52 -15.47 6.71 -5.42
CA PHE A 52 -15.87 5.43 -4.82
C PHE A 52 -16.82 5.56 -3.61
N GLY A 53 -17.11 6.81 -3.20
CA GLY A 53 -17.94 7.12 -2.06
C GLY A 53 -17.35 6.64 -0.73
N LYS A 54 -18.21 6.43 0.28
CA LYS A 54 -17.79 5.99 1.63
C LYS A 54 -17.16 4.59 1.66
N LYS A 55 -17.14 3.86 0.55
CA LYS A 55 -16.50 2.55 0.46
C LYS A 55 -14.98 2.65 0.48
N LEU A 56 -14.38 3.79 0.16
CA LEU A 56 -12.92 3.94 0.25
C LEU A 56 -12.57 4.98 1.32
N SER A 57 -12.34 4.54 2.56
CA SER A 57 -11.79 5.40 3.60
C SER A 57 -10.27 5.28 3.68
N PHE A 58 -9.61 6.42 3.91
CA PHE A 58 -8.20 6.47 4.31
C PHE A 58 -8.16 6.70 5.81
N SER A 59 -7.60 5.74 6.54
CA SER A 59 -7.27 5.93 7.95
C SER A 59 -5.78 6.21 8.07
N THR A 60 -5.42 7.23 8.84
CA THR A 60 -4.01 7.52 9.14
C THR A 60 -3.49 6.45 10.08
N ALA A 61 -2.34 5.86 9.75
CA ALA A 61 -1.63 4.95 10.64
C ALA A 61 -1.30 5.64 11.98
N TYR A 62 -2.15 5.39 12.96
CA TYR A 62 -1.87 5.54 14.38
C TYR A 62 -2.56 4.36 15.09
N HIS A 63 -2.31 3.17 14.55
CA HIS A 63 -2.73 1.90 15.14
C HIS A 63 -1.46 1.05 15.32
N PRO A 64 -0.79 1.13 16.48
CA PRO A 64 0.43 0.38 16.76
C PRO A 64 0.31 -1.13 16.50
N GLN A 65 -0.92 -1.66 16.61
CA GLN A 65 -1.22 -3.06 16.32
C GLN A 65 -1.26 -3.37 14.82
N ALA A 66 -1.90 -2.51 14.01
CA ALA A 66 -1.99 -2.74 12.56
C ALA A 66 -0.65 -2.44 11.87
N ASP A 67 0.01 -1.38 12.33
CA ASP A 67 1.30 -0.94 11.82
C ASP A 67 2.40 -1.95 12.21
N GLY A 68 2.46 -2.37 13.47
CA GLY A 68 3.41 -3.37 13.93
C GLY A 68 3.22 -4.75 13.28
N LEU A 69 1.99 -5.11 12.88
CA LEU A 69 1.77 -6.32 12.07
C LEU A 69 2.31 -6.16 10.65
N ALA A 70 2.04 -5.02 10.00
CA ALA A 70 2.56 -4.73 8.67
C ALA A 70 4.11 -4.69 8.67
N GLU A 71 4.72 -4.01 9.64
CA GLU A 71 6.18 -3.96 9.80
C GLU A 71 6.81 -5.34 9.97
N ARG A 72 6.26 -6.20 10.84
CA ARG A 72 6.76 -7.58 11.02
C ARG A 72 6.66 -8.41 9.75
N ILE A 73 5.57 -8.25 9.01
CA ILE A 73 5.37 -8.95 7.73
C ILE A 73 6.37 -8.46 6.68
N ILE A 74 6.61 -7.15 6.60
CA ILE A 74 7.60 -6.56 5.70
C ILE A 74 9.02 -7.05 6.05
N GLN A 75 9.40 -7.04 7.33
CA GLN A 75 10.70 -7.57 7.79
C GLN A 75 10.89 -9.05 7.41
N THR A 76 9.87 -9.87 7.62
CA THR A 76 9.91 -11.29 7.26
C THR A 76 10.13 -11.45 5.75
N LEU A 77 9.44 -10.65 4.93
CA LEU A 77 9.61 -10.67 3.48
C LEU A 77 11.01 -10.22 3.05
N GLU A 78 11.53 -9.14 3.63
CA GLU A 78 12.89 -8.65 3.35
C GLU A 78 13.94 -9.72 3.66
N ASP A 79 13.81 -10.41 4.79
CA ASP A 79 14.71 -11.49 5.18
C ASP A 79 14.62 -12.67 4.20
N MET A 80 13.43 -13.03 3.75
CA MET A 80 13.24 -14.06 2.72
C MET A 80 13.92 -13.67 1.41
N ILE A 81 13.71 -12.44 0.93
CA ILE A 81 14.33 -11.93 -0.31
C ILE A 81 15.86 -11.88 -0.16
N ARG A 82 16.37 -11.43 1.00
CA ARG A 82 17.81 -11.38 1.26
C ARG A 82 18.44 -12.77 1.21
N ARG A 83 17.78 -13.78 1.81
CA ARG A 83 18.24 -15.18 1.76
C ARG A 83 18.17 -15.75 0.35
N PHE A 84 17.09 -15.48 -0.37
CA PHE A 84 16.93 -15.90 -1.78
C PHE A 84 18.07 -15.35 -2.64
N CYS A 85 18.37 -14.05 -2.56
CA CYS A 85 19.44 -13.43 -3.33
C CYS A 85 20.85 -13.89 -2.89
N ALA A 86 21.05 -14.18 -1.61
CA ALA A 86 22.36 -14.59 -1.07
C ALA A 86 22.69 -16.06 -1.37
N TYR A 87 21.68 -16.95 -1.38
CA TYR A 87 21.89 -18.39 -1.45
C TYR A 87 21.24 -19.06 -2.67
N GLY A 88 20.48 -18.32 -3.49
CA GLY A 88 19.91 -18.82 -4.75
C GLY A 88 19.04 -20.07 -4.59
N LEU A 89 18.16 -20.09 -3.59
CA LEU A 89 17.12 -21.12 -3.45
C LEU A 89 15.91 -20.80 -4.31
#